data_AF-A0A8W8KBN2-F1
#
_entry.id   AF-A0A8W8KBN2-F1
#
_cell.length_a   1.000
_cell.length_b   1.000
_cell.length_c   1.000
_cell.angle_alpha   90.00
_cell.angle_beta   90.00
_cell.angle_gamma   90.00
#
_symmetry.space_group_name_H-M   'P 1'
#
loop_
_entity.id
_entity.type
_entity.pdbx_description
1 polymer ?
#
loop_
_entity_poly.entity_id
_entity_poly.type
_entity_poly.pdbx_seq_one_letter_code
_entity_poly.pdbx_strand_id
1 'polypeptide(L)'
;HTMVTGLQEIDKLKTQMGDIQVPLEVFDYIDQGKNPNLYTKDCLEKALAKNEQVKGKIDNFKKFKAALLVELDKVFPHEINNYRAMRGDDKPS
;
A
#
# COMPACT_ATOMS: atom_id res chain seq x y z
N HIS A 1 29.27 21.71 -33.85
CA HIS A 1 29.41 22.62 -32.69
C HIS A 1 28.12 22.78 -31.89
N THR A 2 26.93 22.79 -32.51
CA THR A 2 25.65 23.06 -31.84
C THR A 2 25.18 21.99 -30.83
N MET A 3 25.37 20.69 -31.13
CA MET A 3 24.96 19.59 -30.24
C MET A 3 25.72 19.58 -28.90
N VAL A 4 27.03 19.80 -28.95
CA VAL A 4 27.89 19.81 -27.75
C VAL A 4 27.52 20.98 -26.84
N THR A 5 27.33 22.17 -27.43
CA THR A 5 26.86 23.35 -26.69
C THR A 5 25.48 23.11 -26.06
N GLY A 6 24.55 22.48 -26.79
CA GLY A 6 23.23 22.15 -26.25
C GLY A 6 23.27 21.19 -25.04
N LEU A 7 24.11 20.15 -25.09
CA LEU A 7 24.28 19.24 -23.94
C LEU A 7 24.90 19.94 -22.73
N GLN A 8 25.85 20.86 -22.96
CA GLN A 8 26.45 21.67 -21.90
C GLN A 8 25.44 22.64 -21.26
N GLU A 9 24.49 23.17 -22.03
CA GLU A 9 23.41 23.99 -21.51
C GLU A 9 22.44 23.16 -20.66
N ILE A 10 22.07 21.95 -21.09
CA ILE A 10 21.22 21.03 -20.31
C ILE A 10 21.86 20.71 -18.96
N ASP A 11 23.17 20.42 -18.92
CA ASP A 11 23.88 20.11 -17.69
C ASP A 11 23.90 21.32 -16.72
N LYS A 12 24.06 22.55 -17.23
CA LYS A 12 23.94 23.78 -16.41
C LYS A 12 22.54 23.92 -15.82
N LEU A 13 21.50 23.63 -16.61
CA LEU A 13 20.10 23.72 -16.20
C LEU A 13 19.72 22.67 -15.14
N LYS A 14 20.46 21.57 -15.03
CA LYS A 14 20.23 20.55 -13.98
C LYS A 14 20.21 21.16 -12.58
N THR A 15 21.05 22.17 -12.32
CA THR A 15 21.10 22.85 -11.00
C THR A 15 19.89 23.75 -10.73
N GLN A 16 19.13 24.12 -11.76
CA GLN A 16 17.87 24.86 -11.64
C GLN A 16 16.67 23.93 -11.41
N MET A 17 16.79 22.67 -11.80
CA MET A 17 15.84 21.64 -11.38
C MET A 17 16.10 21.35 -9.90
N GLY A 18 15.05 21.42 -9.07
CA GLY A 18 15.16 21.08 -7.66
C GLY A 18 15.59 19.63 -7.43
N ASP A 19 15.70 19.22 -6.18
CA ASP A 19 16.00 17.83 -5.81
C ASP A 19 14.82 16.90 -6.15
N ILE A 20 14.69 16.57 -7.44
CA ILE A 20 13.66 15.69 -7.97
C ILE A 20 14.21 14.26 -7.94
N GLN A 21 13.60 13.44 -7.09
CA GLN A 21 13.90 12.01 -7.06
C GLN A 21 13.00 11.28 -8.06
N VAL A 22 13.64 10.63 -9.03
CA VAL A 22 12.96 9.78 -10.01
C VAL A 22 13.09 8.32 -9.55
N PRO A 23 11.97 7.59 -9.39
CA PRO A 23 12.01 6.16 -9.07
C PRO A 23 12.78 5.38 -10.13
N LEU A 24 13.68 4.49 -9.71
CA LEU A 24 14.54 3.74 -10.64
C LEU A 24 13.73 2.82 -11.56
N GLU A 25 12.59 2.35 -11.09
CA GLU A 25 11.67 1.49 -11.83
C GLU A 25 11.10 2.19 -13.07
N VAL A 26 11.15 3.52 -13.15
CA VAL A 26 10.76 4.27 -14.35
C VAL A 26 11.73 3.99 -15.51
N PHE A 27 13.01 3.72 -15.23
CA PHE A 27 13.99 3.40 -16.27
C PHE A 27 13.61 2.15 -17.07
N ASP A 28 13.04 1.14 -16.42
CA ASP A 28 12.55 -0.07 -17.12
C ASP A 28 11.49 0.27 -18.19
N TYR A 29 10.65 1.29 -17.95
CA TYR A 29 9.66 1.75 -18.94
C TYR A 29 10.36 2.49 -20.08
N ILE A 30 11.33 3.36 -19.77
CA ILE A 30 12.08 4.13 -20.77
C ILE A 30 12.88 3.20 -21.68
N ASP A 31 13.64 2.26 -21.12
CA ASP A 31 14.50 1.34 -21.85
C ASP A 31 13.70 0.40 -22.77
N GLN A 32 12.45 0.11 -22.40
CA GLN A 32 11.51 -0.67 -23.22
C GLN A 32 10.72 0.19 -24.23
N GLY A 33 10.96 1.50 -24.30
CA GLY A 33 10.22 2.43 -25.17
C GLY A 33 8.76 2.66 -24.76
N LYS A 34 8.41 2.36 -23.51
CA LYS A 34 7.08 2.58 -22.93
C LYS A 34 6.95 4.00 -22.39
N ASN A 35 5.72 4.49 -22.30
CA ASN A 35 5.44 5.79 -21.69
C ASN A 35 5.76 5.75 -20.17
N PRO A 36 6.67 6.61 -19.66
CA PRO A 36 7.02 6.66 -18.23
C PRO A 36 5.82 6.89 -17.30
N ASN A 37 4.76 7.54 -17.77
CA ASN A 37 3.53 7.77 -16.98
C ASN A 37 2.78 6.47 -16.65
N LEU A 38 3.07 5.37 -17.36
CA LEU A 38 2.52 4.05 -17.03
C LEU A 38 3.03 3.55 -15.68
N TYR A 39 4.27 3.88 -15.29
CA TYR A 39 4.76 3.56 -13.94
C TYR A 39 3.86 4.15 -12.87
N THR A 40 3.51 5.43 -13.01
CA THR A 40 2.62 6.12 -12.05
C THR A 40 1.27 5.44 -11.97
N LYS A 41 0.68 5.09 -13.12
CA LYS A 41 -0.59 4.35 -13.19
C LYS A 41 -0.48 3.00 -12.49
N ASP A 42 0.52 2.19 -12.84
CA ASP A 42 0.71 0.84 -12.29
C ASP A 42 0.96 0.88 -10.78
N CYS A 43 1.68 1.90 -10.29
CA CYS A 43 1.92 2.11 -8.86
C CYS A 43 0.61 2.38 -8.11
N LEU A 44 -0.25 3.26 -8.66
CA LEU A 44 -1.56 3.56 -8.09
C LEU A 44 -2.48 2.33 -8.09
N GLU A 45 -2.53 1.59 -9.20
CA GLU A 45 -3.33 0.37 -9.32
C GLU A 45 -2.87 -0.71 -8.34
N LYS A 46 -1.55 -0.93 -8.22
CA LYS A 46 -0.98 -1.86 -7.21
C LYS A 46 -1.32 -1.44 -5.78
N ALA A 47 -1.25 -0.15 -5.48
CA ALA A 47 -1.59 0.37 -4.16
C ALA A 47 -3.07 0.13 -3.83
N LEU A 48 -3.97 0.40 -4.79
CA LEU A 48 -5.40 0.15 -4.65
C LEU A 48 -5.69 -1.34 -4.43
N ALA A 49 -5.16 -2.21 -5.29
CA ALA A 49 -5.36 -3.66 -5.18
C ALA A 49 -4.86 -4.21 -3.83
N LYS A 50 -3.70 -3.73 -3.36
CA LYS A 50 -3.15 -4.11 -2.04
C LYS A 50 -4.04 -3.63 -0.90
N ASN A 51 -4.60 -2.42 -1.00
CA ASN A 51 -5.52 -1.89 0.01
C ASN A 51 -6.80 -2.74 0.11
N GLU A 52 -7.42 -3.05 -1.03
CA GLU A 52 -8.60 -3.93 -1.09
C GLU A 52 -8.31 -5.33 -0.54
N GLN A 53 -7.16 -5.91 -0.91
CA GLN A 53 -6.74 -7.20 -0.39
C GLN A 53 -6.57 -7.20 1.13
N VAL A 54 -5.91 -6.18 1.68
CA VAL A 54 -5.70 -6.06 3.13
C VAL A 54 -7.02 -5.84 3.85
N LYS A 55 -7.91 -5.00 3.31
CA LYS A 55 -9.27 -4.80 3.85
C LYS A 55 -10.05 -6.12 3.89
N GLY A 56 -10.03 -6.89 2.80
CA GLY A 56 -10.66 -8.21 2.74
C GLY A 56 -10.12 -9.18 3.79
N LYS A 57 -8.79 -9.18 4.03
CA LYS A 57 -8.18 -9.96 5.11
C LYS A 57 -8.71 -9.53 6.48
N ILE A 58 -8.72 -8.22 6.77
CA ILE A 58 -9.23 -7.67 8.04
C ILE A 58 -10.68 -8.11 8.26
N ASP A 59 -11.54 -7.97 7.25
CA ASP A 59 -12.95 -8.32 7.35
C ASP A 59 -13.14 -9.83 7.57
N ASN A 60 -12.36 -10.67 6.90
CA ASN A 60 -12.39 -12.12 7.11
C ASN A 60 -11.91 -12.51 8.51
N PHE A 61 -10.85 -11.88 9.03
CA PHE A 61 -10.40 -12.12 10.41
C PHE A 61 -11.45 -11.69 11.43
N LYS A 62 -12.13 -10.55 11.21
CA LYS A 62 -13.24 -10.10 12.08
C LYS A 62 -14.38 -11.12 12.08
N LYS A 63 -14.81 -11.60 10.90
CA LYS A 63 -15.86 -12.62 10.77
C LYS A 63 -15.46 -13.94 11.42
N PHE A 64 -14.24 -14.40 11.17
CA PHE A 64 -13.71 -15.62 11.78
C PHE A 64 -13.68 -15.52 13.31
N LYS A 65 -13.15 -14.42 13.85
CA LYS A 65 -13.16 -14.15 15.29
C LYS A 65 -14.57 -14.21 15.86
N ALA A 66 -15.54 -13.56 15.21
CA ALA A 66 -16.93 -13.56 15.67
C ALA A 66 -17.53 -14.98 15.69
N ALA A 67 -17.35 -15.73 14.61
CA ALA A 67 -17.81 -17.12 14.52
C ALA A 67 -17.16 -18.03 15.57
N LEU A 68 -15.84 -17.88 15.76
CA LEU A 68 -15.10 -18.63 16.76
C LEU A 68 -15.59 -18.33 18.19
N LEU A 69 -15.85 -17.07 18.51
CA LEU A 69 -16.39 -16.69 19.81
C LEU A 69 -17.79 -17.28 20.04
N VAL A 70 -18.63 -17.39 19.00
CA VAL A 70 -19.95 -18.04 19.10
C VAL A 70 -19.80 -19.53 19.41
N GLU A 71 -18.92 -20.25 18.73
CA GLU A 71 -18.72 -21.68 18.99
C GLU A 71 -18.07 -21.93 20.35
N LEU A 72 -17.11 -21.10 20.76
CA LEU A 72 -16.48 -21.21 22.08
C LEU A 72 -17.47 -20.93 23.21
N ASP A 73 -18.40 -19.99 23.05
CA ASP A 73 -19.42 -19.68 24.06
C ASP A 73 -20.33 -20.89 24.34
N LYS A 74 -20.61 -21.71 23.31
CA LYS A 74 -21.40 -22.94 23.46
C LYS A 74 -20.68 -24.02 24.27
N VAL A 75 -19.36 -24.12 24.12
CA VAL A 75 -18.56 -25.22 24.71
C VAL A 75 -17.91 -24.81 26.05
N PHE A 76 -17.53 -23.54 26.18
CA PHE A 76 -16.77 -22.97 27.30
C PHE A 76 -17.37 -21.62 27.76
N PRO A 77 -18.62 -21.60 28.25
CA PRO A 77 -19.33 -20.36 28.55
C PRO A 77 -18.70 -19.57 29.71
N HIS A 78 -18.12 -20.24 30.70
CA HIS A 78 -17.53 -19.57 31.86
C HIS A 78 -16.23 -18.84 31.50
N GLU A 79 -15.37 -19.51 30.73
CA GLU A 79 -14.11 -18.99 30.22
C GLU A 79 -14.35 -17.80 29.28
N ILE A 80 -15.35 -17.89 28.40
CA ILE A 80 -15.69 -16.80 27.49
C ILE A 80 -16.25 -15.58 28.24
N ASN A 81 -17.04 -15.78 29.29
CA ASN A 81 -17.51 -14.66 30.14
C ASN A 81 -16.34 -13.97 30.86
N ASN A 82 -15.38 -14.73 31.39
CA ASN A 82 -14.16 -14.18 31.99
C ASN A 82 -13.32 -13.43 30.95
N TYR A 83 -13.17 -13.99 29.74
CA TYR A 83 -12.48 -13.34 28.63
C TYR A 83 -13.14 -12.00 28.24
N ARG A 84 -14.47 -11.96 28.08
CA ARG A 84 -15.22 -10.73 27.75
C ARG A 84 -15.05 -9.67 28.84
N ALA A 85 -15.11 -10.07 30.11
CA ALA A 85 -14.90 -9.17 31.25
C ALA A 85 -13.49 -8.56 31.28
N MET A 86 -12.45 -9.35 30.99
CA MET A 86 -11.06 -8.86 30.92
C MET A 86 -10.80 -7.99 29.70
N ARG A 87 -11.45 -8.30 28.57
CA ARG A 87 -11.21 -7.59 27.32
C ARG A 87 -11.90 -6.22 27.26
N GLY A 88 -12.94 -6.00 28.07
CA GLY A 88 -13.71 -4.76 28.08
C GLY A 88 -14.45 -4.53 26.76
N ASP A 89 -15.14 -5.55 26.24
CA ASP A 89 -15.98 -5.44 25.03
C ASP A 89 -17.24 -4.60 25.35
N ASP A 90 -17.04 -3.32 25.64
CA ASP A 90 -18.05 -2.26 25.73
C ASP A 90 -17.47 -0.97 25.13
N LYS A 91 -17.19 -1.03 23.83
CA LYS A 91 -17.36 0.11 22.91
C LYS A 91 -17.23 -0.34 21.45
N PRO A 92 -18.25 -0.12 20.62
CA PRO A 92 -18.04 -0.08 19.18
C PRO A 92 -17.26 1.21 18.87
N SER A 93 -16.18 1.09 18.10
CA SER A 93 -15.63 2.19 17.30
C SER A 93 -16.30 2.20 15.95
#